data_AF-A0A2G6J8N5-F1
#
_entry.id   AF-A0A2G6J8N5-F1
#
_cell.length_a   1.000
_cell.length_b   1.000
_cell.length_c   1.000
_cell.angle_alpha   90.00
_cell.angle_beta   90.00
_cell.angle_gamma   90.00
#
_symmetry.space_group_name_H-M   'P 1'
#
loop_
_entity.id
_entity.type
_entity.pdbx_description
1 polymer ?
#
loop_
_entity_poly.entity_id
_entity_poly.type
_entity_poly.pdbx_seq_one_letter_code
_entity_poly.pdbx_strand_id
1 'polypeptide(L)'
;MEDVDVSAAALLDGMKCVSWLTAIGPGLCLEHPHAVKAGRAAASWSAQTTSGTILQVGETPVLGDRNRQDDLSQYEAMANALLPLQVQQHGSFGEEYDCKWDERSTMAWLKRFTNPSDFSSMP
;
A
#
# COMPACT_ATOMS: atom_id res chain seq x y z
N MET A 1 -15.17 1.46 24.59
CA MET A 1 -14.51 0.34 23.90
C MET A 1 -13.83 1.01 22.73
N GLU A 2 -12.54 1.30 22.87
CA GLU A 2 -11.73 1.92 21.82
C GLU A 2 -11.91 1.09 20.54
N ASP A 3 -12.31 1.77 19.47
CA ASP A 3 -12.55 1.19 18.17
C ASP A 3 -11.20 0.75 17.62
N VAL A 4 -10.84 -0.49 17.90
CA VAL A 4 -9.61 -1.12 17.41
C VAL A 4 -9.75 -1.24 15.90
N ASP A 5 -9.32 -0.15 15.28
CA ASP A 5 -8.69 -0.06 13.99
C ASP A 5 -9.67 -0.26 12.82
N VAL A 6 -10.34 0.83 12.42
CA VAL A 6 -11.12 0.94 11.15
C VAL A 6 -10.32 0.34 9.97
N SER A 7 -9.00 0.45 10.04
CA SER A 7 -8.10 -0.17 9.07
C SER A 7 -7.88 -1.67 9.20
N ALA A 8 -8.03 -2.28 10.37
CA ALA A 8 -7.88 -3.72 10.53
C ALA A 8 -8.98 -4.49 9.79
N ALA A 9 -10.21 -3.97 9.77
CA ALA A 9 -11.29 -4.55 8.96
C ALA A 9 -10.94 -4.49 7.46
N ALA A 10 -10.48 -3.33 6.97
CA ALA A 10 -10.09 -3.16 5.57
C ALA A 10 -8.86 -4.00 5.17
N LEU A 11 -8.00 -4.37 6.12
CA LEU A 11 -6.83 -5.24 5.88
C LEU A 11 -7.20 -6.70 5.55
N LEU A 12 -8.45 -7.11 5.80
CA LEU A 12 -8.95 -8.41 5.32
C LEU A 12 -9.16 -8.42 3.81
N ASP A 13 -9.49 -7.26 3.23
CA ASP A 13 -9.83 -7.12 1.81
C ASP A 13 -8.63 -6.70 0.95
N GLY A 14 -7.49 -6.36 1.56
CA GLY A 14 -6.30 -5.97 0.82
C GLY A 14 -5.19 -5.40 1.69
N MET A 15 -4.06 -5.10 1.06
CA MET A 15 -2.95 -4.41 1.72
C MET A 15 -3.11 -2.89 1.64
N LYS A 16 -2.67 -2.16 2.68
CA LYS A 16 -2.75 -0.69 2.70
C LYS A 16 -1.92 -0.07 1.57
N CYS A 17 -0.61 -0.23 1.66
CA CYS A 17 0.37 0.45 0.84
C CYS A 17 1.67 -0.35 0.83
N VAL A 18 2.45 -0.22 -0.24
CA VAL A 18 3.81 -0.78 -0.31
C VAL A 18 4.75 -0.09 0.69
N SER A 19 5.73 -0.85 1.16
CA SER A 19 6.88 -0.40 1.93
C SER A 19 8.15 -1.05 1.35
N TRP A 20 9.33 -0.73 1.90
CA TRP A 20 10.60 -1.35 1.50
C TRP A 20 10.53 -2.87 1.53
N LEU A 21 9.92 -3.42 2.58
CA LEU A 21 9.51 -4.83 2.67
C LEU A 21 8.00 -4.90 2.76
N THR A 22 7.40 -5.64 1.84
CA THR A 22 5.94 -5.85 1.78
C THR A 22 5.67 -7.35 1.90
N ALA A 23 5.00 -7.74 2.98
CA ALA A 23 4.54 -9.11 3.20
C ALA A 23 3.08 -9.24 2.75
N ILE A 24 2.80 -10.25 1.94
CA ILE A 24 1.49 -10.55 1.39
C ILE A 24 1.08 -11.91 1.92
N GLY A 25 -0.05 -11.96 2.64
CA GLY A 25 -0.60 -13.20 3.17
C GLY A 25 -1.05 -14.19 2.09
N PRO A 26 -1.27 -15.46 2.45
CA PRO A 26 -1.55 -16.51 1.48
C PRO A 26 -2.91 -16.34 0.79
N GLY A 27 -3.92 -15.78 1.49
CA GLY A 27 -5.25 -15.49 0.92
C GLY A 27 -5.15 -14.55 -0.30
N LEU A 28 -4.58 -13.36 -0.10
CA LEU A 28 -4.35 -12.41 -1.19
C LEU A 28 -3.47 -12.96 -2.31
N CYS A 29 -2.50 -13.84 -1.98
CA CYS A 29 -1.69 -14.50 -3.01
C CYS A 29 -2.50 -15.44 -3.90
N LEU A 30 -3.47 -16.15 -3.33
CA LEU A 30 -4.34 -17.07 -4.06
C LEU A 30 -5.39 -16.35 -4.88
N GLU A 31 -5.94 -15.25 -4.36
CA GLU A 31 -6.95 -14.44 -5.03
C GLU A 31 -6.37 -13.62 -6.20
N HIS A 32 -5.12 -13.15 -6.07
CA HIS A 32 -4.48 -12.27 -7.04
C HIS A 32 -3.12 -12.78 -7.55
N PRO A 33 -3.03 -13.99 -8.13
CA PRO A 33 -1.76 -14.61 -8.49
C PRO A 33 -0.99 -13.82 -9.57
N HIS A 34 -1.70 -13.15 -10.49
CA HIS A 34 -1.09 -12.33 -11.52
C HIS A 34 -0.39 -11.09 -10.96
N ALA A 35 -1.00 -10.44 -9.98
CA ALA A 35 -0.41 -9.26 -9.35
C ALA A 35 0.73 -9.65 -8.40
N VAL A 36 0.66 -10.79 -7.71
CA VAL A 36 1.84 -11.34 -7.00
C VAL A 36 2.99 -11.63 -7.97
N LYS A 37 2.70 -12.22 -9.13
CA LYS A 37 3.72 -12.46 -10.16
C LYS A 37 4.33 -11.14 -10.66
N ALA A 38 3.51 -10.12 -10.89
CA ALA A 38 3.98 -8.80 -11.31
C ALA A 38 4.85 -8.14 -10.21
N GLY A 39 4.41 -8.18 -8.96
CA GLY A 39 5.17 -7.66 -7.82
C GLY A 39 6.52 -8.36 -7.65
N ARG A 40 6.59 -9.68 -7.83
CA ARG A 40 7.86 -10.43 -7.83
C ARG A 40 8.79 -10.02 -8.96
N ALA A 41 8.26 -9.68 -10.14
CA ALA A 41 9.07 -9.20 -11.26
C ALA A 41 9.59 -7.76 -11.03
N ALA A 42 8.85 -6.95 -10.27
CA ALA A 42 9.26 -5.59 -9.89
C ALA A 42 10.17 -5.55 -8.65
N ALA A 43 10.27 -6.65 -7.90
CA ALA A 43 11.06 -6.71 -6.66
C ALA A 43 12.55 -6.87 -6.94
N SER A 44 13.38 -6.23 -6.12
CA SER A 44 14.83 -6.50 -6.09
C SER A 44 15.12 -7.88 -5.52
N TRP A 45 14.29 -8.32 -4.59
CA TRP A 45 14.32 -9.64 -3.99
C TRP A 45 12.92 -10.09 -3.59
N SER A 46 12.65 -11.39 -3.69
CA SER A 46 11.41 -11.97 -3.18
C SER A 46 11.65 -13.34 -2.55
N ALA A 47 10.86 -13.66 -1.53
CA ALA A 47 10.77 -15.01 -0.98
C ALA A 47 9.30 -15.45 -0.92
N GLN A 48 9.08 -16.68 -1.35
CA GLN A 48 7.81 -17.37 -1.16
C GLN A 48 7.95 -18.28 0.07
N THR A 49 6.97 -18.21 0.97
CA THR A 49 6.92 -19.00 2.20
C THR A 49 5.60 -19.77 2.26
N THR A 50 5.45 -20.65 3.26
CA THR A 50 4.17 -21.31 3.54
C THR A 50 3.08 -20.32 3.99
N SER A 51 3.47 -19.14 4.45
CA SER A 51 2.57 -18.10 4.96
C SER A 51 2.38 -16.94 3.97
N GLY A 52 2.82 -17.08 2.71
CA GLY A 52 2.62 -16.08 1.66
C GLY A 52 3.91 -15.65 0.97
N THR A 53 4.02 -14.37 0.62
CA THR A 53 5.15 -13.82 -0.14
C THR A 53 5.71 -12.58 0.52
N ILE A 54 7.03 -12.44 0.55
CA ILE A 54 7.73 -11.21 0.92
C ILE A 54 8.35 -10.62 -0.34
N LEU A 55 8.13 -9.34 -0.57
CA LEU A 55 8.68 -8.56 -1.67
C LEU A 55 9.54 -7.42 -1.11
N GLN A 56 10.75 -7.27 -1.65
CA GLN A 56 11.65 -6.17 -1.33
C GLN A 56 11.72 -5.19 -2.49
N VAL A 57 11.59 -3.90 -2.19
CA VAL A 57 11.71 -2.80 -3.16
C VAL A 57 13.13 -2.24 -3.09
N GLY A 58 13.94 -2.41 -4.14
CA GLY A 58 15.33 -1.94 -4.14
C GLY A 58 16.22 -2.66 -3.11
N GLU A 59 17.53 -2.44 -3.17
CA GLU A 59 18.49 -3.10 -2.27
C GLU A 59 18.50 -2.47 -0.86
N THR A 60 18.19 -1.17 -0.77
CA THR A 60 18.17 -0.40 0.48
C THR A 60 16.88 0.42 0.56
N PRO A 61 16.37 0.68 1.79
CA PRO A 61 15.20 1.52 1.95
C PRO A 61 15.51 2.94 1.49
N VAL A 62 14.65 3.50 0.63
CA VAL A 62 14.72 4.91 0.27
C VAL A 62 13.78 5.69 1.18
N LEU A 63 14.38 6.57 1.98
CA LEU A 63 13.64 7.59 2.71
C LEU A 63 13.28 8.69 1.71
N GLY A 64 12.03 9.11 1.72
CA GLY A 64 11.60 10.24 0.89
C GLY A 64 10.29 10.81 1.36
N ASP A 65 10.14 12.10 1.09
CA ASP A 65 8.95 12.89 1.30
C ASP A 65 8.37 13.26 -0.06
N ARG A 66 7.19 12.72 -0.37
CA ARG A 66 6.50 13.01 -1.63
C ARG A 66 6.21 14.50 -1.79
N ASN A 67 5.98 15.25 -0.71
CA ASN A 67 5.73 16.69 -0.77
C ASN A 67 6.98 17.48 -1.18
N ARG A 68 8.17 16.87 -1.07
CA ARG A 68 9.45 17.43 -1.52
C ARG A 68 9.84 16.95 -2.92
N GLN A 69 9.00 16.11 -3.54
CA GLN A 69 9.25 15.50 -4.85
C GLN A 69 10.52 14.63 -4.87
N ASP A 70 10.82 13.97 -3.75
CA ASP A 70 11.89 12.98 -3.70
C ASP A 70 11.61 11.82 -4.68
N ASP A 71 12.66 11.21 -5.24
CA ASP A 71 12.52 10.08 -6.16
C ASP A 71 12.04 8.82 -5.42
N LEU A 72 10.78 8.48 -5.65
CA LEU A 72 10.10 7.32 -5.09
C LEU A 72 9.65 6.33 -6.16
N SER A 73 10.22 6.42 -7.37
CA SER A 73 9.80 5.67 -8.57
C SER A 73 9.76 4.16 -8.38
N GLN A 74 10.69 3.59 -7.60
CA GLN A 74 10.71 2.16 -7.27
C GLN A 74 9.50 1.71 -6.44
N TYR A 75 9.03 2.56 -5.51
CA TYR A 75 7.82 2.30 -4.75
C TYR A 75 6.57 2.45 -5.62
N GLU A 76 6.58 3.40 -6.55
CA GLU A 76 5.48 3.62 -7.48
C GLU A 76 5.32 2.45 -8.46
N ALA A 77 6.43 1.94 -9.00
CA ALA A 77 6.42 0.74 -9.83
C ALA A 77 5.87 -0.49 -9.08
N MET A 78 6.31 -0.72 -7.84
CA MET A 78 5.81 -1.81 -7.01
C MET A 78 4.32 -1.62 -6.66
N ALA A 79 3.90 -0.41 -6.30
CA ALA A 79 2.52 -0.11 -5.95
C ALA A 79 1.58 -0.38 -7.13
N ASN A 80 1.96 0.03 -8.34
CA ASN A 80 1.19 -0.22 -9.55
C ASN A 80 1.12 -1.73 -9.88
N ALA A 81 2.21 -2.48 -9.72
CA ALA A 81 2.21 -3.92 -9.92
C ALA A 81 1.27 -4.66 -8.94
N LEU A 82 1.14 -4.14 -7.71
CA LEU A 82 0.32 -4.70 -6.65
C LEU A 82 -1.05 -4.03 -6.50
N LEU A 83 -1.45 -3.14 -7.43
CA LEU A 83 -2.71 -2.41 -7.35
C LEU A 83 -3.94 -3.31 -7.09
N PRO A 84 -4.08 -4.49 -7.71
CA PRO A 84 -5.22 -5.37 -7.43
C PRO A 84 -5.27 -5.91 -6.00
N LEU A 85 -4.14 -5.94 -5.28
CA LEU A 85 -4.07 -6.39 -3.88
C LEU A 85 -4.28 -5.25 -2.88
N GLN A 86 -4.26 -3.99 -3.33
CA GLN A 86 -4.43 -2.86 -2.43
C GLN A 86 -5.89 -2.74 -1.98
N VAL A 87 -6.10 -2.20 -0.78
CA VAL A 87 -7.43 -1.81 -0.30
C VAL A 87 -8.09 -0.90 -1.33
N GLN A 88 -9.30 -1.25 -1.76
CA GLN A 88 -10.04 -0.49 -2.78
C GLN A 88 -10.94 0.57 -2.18
N GLN A 89 -11.41 0.36 -0.95
CA GLN A 89 -12.30 1.27 -0.23
C GLN A 89 -11.94 1.24 1.26
N HIS A 90 -12.02 2.40 1.91
CA HIS A 90 -11.77 2.55 3.34
C HIS A 90 -12.55 3.78 3.82
N GLY A 91 -13.16 3.70 5.00
CA GLY A 91 -13.81 4.86 5.63
C GLY A 91 -12.80 5.94 6.03
N SER A 92 -13.24 7.03 6.63
CA SER A 92 -12.31 7.97 7.29
C SER A 92 -11.49 7.28 8.38
N PHE A 93 -10.24 7.69 8.61
CA PHE A 93 -9.42 7.19 9.74
C PHE A 93 -9.99 7.54 11.14
N GLY A 94 -11.05 8.35 11.20
CA GLY A 94 -11.86 8.58 12.40
C GLY A 94 -12.39 10.01 12.44
N GLU A 95 -13.62 10.20 12.95
CA GLU A 95 -14.21 11.53 13.15
C GLU A 95 -13.42 12.38 14.18
N GLU A 96 -12.62 11.73 15.03
CA GLU A 96 -11.76 12.37 16.03
C GLU A 96 -10.54 13.09 15.41
N TYR A 97 -10.16 12.73 14.18
CA TYR A 97 -9.07 13.39 13.44
C TYR A 97 -9.61 14.52 12.56
N ASP A 98 -10.21 15.52 13.22
CA ASP A 98 -10.29 16.91 12.77
C ASP A 98 -10.54 17.10 11.26
N CYS A 99 -11.69 16.66 10.72
CA CYS A 99 -12.26 16.81 9.35
C CYS A 99 -11.34 16.71 8.10
N LYS A 100 -10.04 16.46 8.26
CA LYS A 100 -9.00 16.44 7.24
C LYS A 100 -8.78 15.04 6.67
N TRP A 101 -9.26 14.02 7.38
CA TRP A 101 -9.18 12.61 7.02
C TRP A 101 -10.54 12.05 6.61
N ASP A 102 -11.17 12.69 5.63
CA ASP A 102 -12.32 12.12 4.93
C ASP A 102 -11.95 10.85 4.14
N GLU A 103 -12.93 10.18 3.52
CA GLU A 103 -12.70 8.98 2.73
C GLU A 103 -11.73 9.22 1.57
N ARG A 104 -11.81 10.39 0.93
CA ARG A 104 -10.96 10.74 -0.23
C ARG A 104 -9.49 10.86 0.18
N SER A 105 -9.22 11.65 1.20
CA SER A 105 -7.88 11.87 1.76
C SER A 105 -7.28 10.58 2.33
N THR A 106 -8.11 9.76 2.98
CA THR A 106 -7.72 8.44 3.48
C THR A 106 -7.30 7.53 2.33
N MET A 107 -8.10 7.44 1.27
CA MET A 107 -7.77 6.63 0.10
C MET A 107 -6.56 7.17 -0.65
N ALA A 108 -6.40 8.49 -0.76
CA ALA A 108 -5.21 9.10 -1.36
C ALA A 108 -3.94 8.75 -0.58
N TRP A 109 -4.01 8.70 0.75
CA TRP A 109 -2.89 8.27 1.60
C TRP A 109 -2.56 6.78 1.47
N LEU A 110 -3.58 5.92 1.44
CA LEU A 110 -3.40 4.47 1.25
C LEU A 110 -2.78 4.19 -0.14
N LYS A 111 -3.24 4.89 -1.18
CA LYS A 111 -2.80 4.73 -2.57
C LYS A 111 -1.70 5.71 -2.99
N ARG A 112 -0.97 6.30 -2.03
CA ARG A 112 -0.01 7.40 -2.30
C ARG A 112 1.05 7.08 -3.34
N PHE A 113 1.50 5.83 -3.48
CA PHE A 113 2.45 5.41 -4.52
C PHE A 113 1.78 4.93 -5.82
N THR A 114 0.48 4.64 -5.81
CA THR A 114 -0.27 4.21 -7.00
C THR A 114 -0.69 5.42 -7.83
N ASN A 115 -1.25 6.43 -7.16
CA ASN A 115 -1.69 7.69 -7.79
C ASN A 115 -1.02 8.88 -7.08
N PRO A 116 0.25 9.19 -7.41
CA PRO A 116 1.01 10.25 -6.72
C PRO A 116 0.36 11.64 -6.86
N SER A 117 -0.37 11.88 -7.94
CA SER A 117 -1.09 13.13 -8.21
C SER A 117 -2.21 13.42 -7.22
N ASP A 118 -2.86 12.38 -6.69
CA ASP A 118 -4.00 12.53 -5.77
C ASP A 118 -3.55 13.19 -4.46
N PHE A 119 -2.29 12.95 -4.08
CA PHE A 119 -1.68 13.49 -2.87
C PHE A 119 -1.24 14.95 -2.99
N SER A 120 -0.85 15.38 -4.20
CA SER A 120 -0.41 16.77 -4.46
C SER A 120 -1.55 17.80 -4.40
N SER A 121 -2.79 17.33 -4.21
CA SER A 121 -4.01 18.12 -4.16
C SER A 121 -4.66 18.16 -2.78
N MET A 122 -4.04 17.54 -1.77
CA MET A 122 -4.51 17.60 -0.38
C MET A 122 -4.02 18.90 0.29
N PRO A 123 -4.90 19.60 1.03
CA PRO A 123 -4.59 20.88 1.68
C PRO A 123 -3.58 20.76 2.83
#